data_AF-T2JLG2-F1
#
_entry.id   AF-T2JLG2-F1
#
_cell.length_a   1.000
_cell.length_b   1.000
_cell.length_c   1.000
_cell.angle_alpha   90.00
_cell.angle_beta   90.00
_cell.angle_gamma   90.00
#
_symmetry.space_group_name_H-M   'P 1'
#
loop_
_entity.id
_entity.type
_entity.pdbx_description
1 polymer ?
#
loop_
_entity_poly.entity_id
_entity_poly.type
_entity_poly.pdbx_seq_one_letter_code
_entity_poly.pdbx_strand_id
1 'polypeptide(L)'
;MATQDNAQEYEKLFSCLVEANQTWAKDAPLLMLSVAKLSFTRNNKPNRHALHDLGFAVGNLTLQAQALGLFVHQMGGFDADKARTLYSIPEDYEPVAAIAIGYPGNLSQLDEDLQQRELSPRSRKPLTEFVFRGNWNQSYF
;
A
#
# COMPACT_ATOMS: atom_id res chain seq x y z
N MET A 1 -9.05 4.69 -7.89
CA MET A 1 -8.27 3.69 -8.64
C MET A 1 -8.04 4.24 -10.04
N ALA A 2 -6.94 3.91 -10.69
CA ALA A 2 -6.59 4.36 -12.01
C ALA A 2 -5.93 3.21 -12.80
N THR A 3 -6.48 2.89 -13.96
CA THR A 3 -5.97 1.84 -14.85
C THR A 3 -5.15 2.46 -15.97
N GLN A 4 -4.18 1.73 -16.52
CA GLN A 4 -3.38 2.20 -17.66
C GLN A 4 -4.25 2.51 -18.91
N ASP A 5 -5.42 1.88 -19.05
CA ASP A 5 -6.39 2.18 -20.13
C ASP A 5 -6.96 3.60 -20.07
N ASN A 6 -6.87 4.26 -18.90
CA ASN A 6 -7.20 5.67 -18.73
C ASN A 6 -5.94 6.44 -18.34
N ALA A 7 -5.17 6.82 -19.36
CA ALA A 7 -3.90 7.53 -19.21
C ALA A 7 -4.01 8.77 -18.32
N GLN A 8 -5.09 9.56 -18.42
CA GLN A 8 -5.24 10.77 -17.62
C GLN A 8 -5.34 10.47 -16.12
N GLU A 9 -6.19 9.51 -15.74
CA GLU A 9 -6.34 9.12 -14.33
C GLU A 9 -5.09 8.38 -13.82
N TYR A 10 -4.45 7.59 -14.68
CA TYR A 10 -3.22 6.88 -14.35
C TYR A 10 -2.08 7.85 -14.04
N GLU A 11 -1.80 8.80 -14.94
CA GLU A 11 -0.77 9.82 -14.75
C GLU A 11 -1.05 10.69 -13.52
N LYS A 12 -2.33 11.00 -13.26
CA LYS A 12 -2.73 11.75 -12.06
C LYS A 12 -2.31 11.03 -10.78
N LEU A 13 -2.62 9.74 -10.64
CA LEU A 13 -2.25 8.94 -9.47
C LEU A 13 -0.75 8.65 -9.42
N PHE A 14 -0.16 8.29 -10.56
CA PHE A 14 1.26 8.00 -10.71
C PHE A 14 2.12 9.20 -10.30
N SER A 15 1.70 10.42 -10.64
CA SER A 15 2.38 11.65 -10.23
C SER A 15 2.39 11.88 -8.71
N CYS A 16 1.54 11.18 -7.94
CA CYS A 16 1.57 11.23 -6.48
C CYS A 16 2.66 10.34 -5.88
N LEU A 17 3.22 9.38 -6.62
CA LEU A 17 4.27 8.51 -6.12
C LEU A 17 5.60 9.26 -6.00
N VAL A 18 6.45 8.90 -5.03
CA VAL A 18 7.84 9.37 -5.02
C VAL A 18 8.62 8.74 -6.17
N GLU A 19 9.67 9.42 -6.65
CA GLU A 19 10.48 8.98 -7.80
C GLU A 19 10.97 7.53 -7.68
N ALA A 20 11.42 7.12 -6.49
CA ALA A 20 11.88 5.75 -6.23
C ALA A 20 10.79 4.68 -6.43
N ASN A 21 9.51 5.03 -6.27
CA ASN A 21 8.41 4.12 -6.58
C ASN A 21 7.99 4.18 -8.04
N GLN A 22 8.13 5.34 -8.69
CA GLN A 22 7.79 5.53 -10.10
C GLN A 22 8.66 4.66 -11.02
N THR A 23 9.90 4.35 -10.65
CA THR A 23 10.83 3.57 -11.49
C THR A 23 10.29 2.19 -11.89
N TRP A 24 9.52 1.54 -11.00
CA TRP A 24 8.95 0.21 -11.21
C TRP A 24 7.41 0.19 -11.24
N ALA A 25 6.75 1.11 -10.52
CA ALA A 25 5.28 1.11 -10.47
C ALA A 25 4.63 1.51 -11.80
N LYS A 26 5.39 2.16 -12.71
CA LYS A 26 4.93 2.53 -14.05
C LYS A 26 4.45 1.33 -14.87
N ASP A 27 5.01 0.14 -14.60
CA ASP A 27 4.72 -1.10 -15.32
C ASP A 27 3.47 -1.82 -14.76
N ALA A 28 2.89 -1.34 -13.66
CA ALA A 28 1.67 -1.91 -13.08
C ALA A 28 0.42 -1.45 -13.86
N PRO A 29 -0.47 -2.36 -14.27
CA PRO A 29 -1.68 -1.99 -15.02
C PRO A 29 -2.71 -1.21 -14.18
N LEU A 30 -2.62 -1.28 -12.86
CA LEU A 30 -3.56 -0.65 -11.93
C LEU A 30 -2.82 0.01 -10.77
N LEU A 31 -3.14 1.28 -10.53
CA LEU A 31 -2.79 2.00 -9.32
C LEU A 31 -4.03 2.33 -8.48
N MET A 32 -3.89 2.28 -7.17
CA MET A 32 -4.95 2.60 -6.22
C MET A 32 -4.41 3.47 -5.09
N LEU A 33 -5.30 4.22 -4.46
CA LEU A 33 -5.04 4.94 -3.22
C LEU A 33 -5.96 4.37 -2.15
N SER A 34 -5.39 3.96 -1.03
CA SER A 34 -6.15 3.53 0.14
C SER A 34 -6.43 4.74 1.03
N VAL A 35 -7.69 4.92 1.42
CA VAL A 35 -8.15 6.09 2.18
C VAL A 35 -9.03 5.63 3.33
N ALA A 36 -8.78 6.13 4.53
CA ALA A 36 -9.55 5.83 5.73
C ALA A 36 -10.36 7.06 6.17
N LYS A 37 -11.62 6.87 6.56
CA LYS A 37 -12.39 7.92 7.24
C LYS A 37 -12.03 7.95 8.73
N LEU A 38 -11.56 9.08 9.24
CA LEU A 38 -11.07 9.24 10.61
C LEU A 38 -12.19 9.40 11.64
N SER A 39 -13.43 9.56 11.21
CA SER A 39 -14.62 9.57 12.07
C SER A 39 -15.63 8.45 11.74
N PHE A 40 -16.39 8.01 12.75
CA PHE A 40 -17.47 7.05 12.56
C PHE A 40 -18.66 7.69 11.83
N THR A 41 -19.12 7.08 10.73
CA THR A 41 -20.28 7.58 9.96
C THR A 41 -21.57 7.70 10.77
N ARG A 42 -21.77 6.88 11.80
CA ARG A 42 -23.00 6.92 12.61
C ARG A 42 -23.13 8.18 13.46
N ASN A 43 -22.03 8.78 13.92
CA ASN A 43 -22.07 9.84 14.92
C ASN A 43 -20.94 10.88 14.82
N ASN A 44 -20.11 10.83 13.78
CA ASN A 44 -18.97 11.71 13.52
C ASN A 44 -17.95 11.80 14.67
N LYS A 45 -17.92 10.81 15.57
CA LYS A 45 -16.89 10.75 16.63
C LYS A 45 -15.58 10.19 16.06
N PRO A 46 -14.41 10.56 16.61
CA PRO A 46 -13.13 10.01 16.20
C PRO A 46 -13.13 8.48 16.19
N ASN A 47 -12.63 7.90 15.10
CA ASN A 47 -12.47 6.48 14.89
C ASN A 47 -10.98 6.09 14.98
N ARG A 48 -10.54 5.72 16.18
CA ARG A 48 -9.16 5.25 16.42
C ARG A 48 -8.79 3.99 15.63
N HIS A 49 -9.76 3.25 15.12
CA HIS A 49 -9.56 1.98 14.41
C HIS A 49 -9.50 2.15 12.88
N ALA A 50 -9.74 3.35 12.36
CA ALA A 50 -9.85 3.61 10.92
C ALA A 50 -8.68 3.05 10.09
N LEU A 51 -7.44 3.29 10.54
CA LEU A 51 -6.23 2.84 9.86
C LEU A 51 -6.01 1.32 10.01
N HIS A 52 -6.35 0.76 11.19
CA HIS A 52 -6.28 -0.67 11.44
C HIS A 52 -7.25 -1.44 10.53
N ASP A 53 -8.49 -0.96 10.43
CA ASP A 53 -9.54 -1.58 9.63
C ASP A 53 -9.24 -1.47 8.13
N LEU A 54 -8.68 -0.33 7.69
CA LEU A 54 -8.16 -0.18 6.32
C LEU A 54 -7.02 -1.17 6.05
N GLY A 55 -6.09 -1.33 7.00
CA GLY A 55 -5.01 -2.33 6.89
C GLY A 55 -5.55 -3.75 6.73
N PHE A 56 -6.60 -4.12 7.47
CA PHE A 56 -7.26 -5.42 7.32
C PHE A 56 -7.95 -5.55 5.95
N ALA A 57 -8.63 -4.51 5.48
CA ALA A 57 -9.26 -4.50 4.16
C ALA A 57 -8.23 -4.68 3.03
N VAL A 58 -7.10 -3.98 3.11
CA VAL A 58 -5.99 -4.11 2.15
C VAL A 58 -5.33 -5.49 2.27
N GLY A 59 -5.22 -6.05 3.47
CA GLY A 59 -4.76 -7.43 3.68
C GLY A 59 -5.63 -8.46 2.95
N ASN A 60 -6.96 -8.34 3.06
CA ASN A 60 -7.89 -9.20 2.31
C ASN A 60 -7.78 -8.99 0.79
N LEU A 61 -7.61 -7.74 0.33
CA LEU A 61 -7.34 -7.44 -1.07
C LEU A 61 -6.07 -8.16 -1.57
N THR A 62 -4.98 -8.11 -0.82
CA THR A 62 -3.73 -8.81 -1.16
C THR A 62 -3.91 -10.32 -1.23
N LEU A 63 -4.61 -10.93 -0.27
CA LEU A 63 -4.90 -12.37 -0.30
C LEU A 63 -5.74 -12.76 -1.52
N GLN A 64 -6.79 -11.99 -1.82
CA GLN A 64 -7.65 -12.25 -2.97
C GLN A 64 -6.91 -12.06 -4.30
N ALA A 65 -6.11 -11.00 -4.42
CA ALA A 65 -5.29 -10.78 -5.61
C ALA A 65 -4.33 -11.95 -5.84
N GLN A 66 -3.65 -12.43 -4.79
CA GLN A 66 -2.76 -13.58 -4.91
C GLN A 66 -3.50 -14.85 -5.32
N ALA A 67 -4.72 -15.08 -4.82
CA ALA A 67 -5.57 -16.20 -5.25
C ALA A 67 -5.95 -16.12 -6.75
N LEU A 68 -5.95 -14.93 -7.33
CA LEU A 68 -6.19 -14.68 -8.76
C LEU A 68 -4.89 -14.61 -9.59
N GLY A 69 -3.72 -14.88 -9.00
CA GLY A 69 -2.42 -14.77 -9.69
C GLY A 69 -1.92 -13.34 -9.87
N LEU A 70 -2.51 -12.38 -9.16
CA LEU A 70 -2.10 -10.97 -9.13
C LEU A 70 -1.24 -10.68 -7.91
N PHE A 71 -0.40 -9.66 -8.03
CA PHE A 71 0.47 -9.16 -6.98
C PHE A 71 0.02 -7.76 -6.57
N VAL A 72 0.12 -7.47 -5.27
CA VAL A 72 -0.25 -6.20 -4.67
C VAL A 72 0.97 -5.65 -3.94
N HIS A 73 1.47 -4.50 -4.37
CA HIS A 73 2.56 -3.79 -3.70
C HIS A 73 2.03 -2.49 -3.09
N GLN A 74 1.98 -2.45 -1.75
CA GLN A 74 1.58 -1.27 -0.98
C GLN A 74 2.79 -0.34 -0.80
N MET A 75 2.58 0.97 -0.89
CA MET A 75 3.64 1.98 -0.89
C MET A 75 3.29 3.12 0.07
N GLY A 76 4.10 3.30 1.12
CA GLY A 76 4.05 4.51 1.94
C GLY A 76 4.76 5.71 1.29
N GLY A 77 5.61 5.47 0.29
CA GLY A 77 6.30 6.52 -0.48
C GLY A 77 5.39 7.17 -1.53
N PHE A 78 4.51 8.05 -1.10
CA PHE A 78 3.69 8.89 -1.98
C PHE A 78 3.42 10.25 -1.29
N ASP A 79 3.09 11.26 -2.08
CA ASP A 79 2.73 12.59 -1.62
C ASP A 79 1.24 12.64 -1.27
N ALA A 80 0.93 12.56 0.02
CA ALA A 80 -0.43 12.55 0.54
C ALA A 80 -1.14 13.90 0.35
N ASP A 81 -0.42 15.02 0.43
CA ASP A 81 -1.00 16.36 0.26
C ASP A 81 -1.33 16.63 -1.21
N LYS A 82 -0.46 16.19 -2.12
CA LYS A 82 -0.75 16.20 -3.57
C LYS A 82 -1.93 15.29 -3.91
N ALA A 83 -1.97 14.07 -3.37
CA ALA A 83 -3.12 13.18 -3.55
C ALA A 83 -4.42 13.82 -3.03
N ARG A 84 -4.37 14.43 -1.85
CA ARG A 84 -5.50 15.16 -1.26
C ARG A 84 -6.00 16.28 -2.17
N THR A 85 -5.08 17.07 -2.70
CA THR A 85 -5.41 18.18 -3.62
C THR A 85 -6.01 17.67 -4.93
N LEU A 86 -5.33 16.72 -5.59
CA LEU A 86 -5.73 16.22 -6.91
C LEU A 86 -7.07 15.47 -6.88
N TYR A 87 -7.35 14.74 -5.79
CA TYR A 87 -8.59 13.96 -5.64
C TYR A 87 -9.63 14.64 -4.75
N SER A 88 -9.38 15.87 -4.31
CA SER A 88 -10.28 16.62 -3.42
C SER A 88 -10.71 15.82 -2.19
N ILE A 89 -9.74 15.14 -1.56
CA ILE A 89 -9.99 14.26 -0.40
C ILE A 89 -10.32 15.14 0.82
N PRO A 90 -11.49 14.99 1.45
CA PRO A 90 -11.88 15.83 2.59
C PRO A 90 -10.96 15.65 3.81
N GLU A 91 -10.92 16.64 4.70
CA GLU A 91 -10.05 16.61 5.90
C GLU A 91 -10.29 15.41 6.82
N ASP A 92 -11.54 14.93 6.94
CA ASP A 92 -11.89 13.74 7.75
C ASP A 92 -11.51 12.40 7.08
N TYR A 93 -10.78 12.46 5.96
CA TYR A 93 -10.28 11.29 5.24
C TYR A 93 -8.76 11.35 5.12
N GLU A 94 -8.12 10.22 5.40
CA GLU A 94 -6.68 10.07 5.41
C GLU A 94 -6.23 9.14 4.28
N PRO A 95 -5.50 9.66 3.28
CA PRO A 95 -4.74 8.83 2.34
C PRO A 95 -3.64 8.09 3.08
N VAL A 96 -3.61 6.76 3.03
CA VAL A 96 -2.69 5.95 3.84
C VAL A 96 -1.55 5.34 3.04
N ALA A 97 -1.87 4.82 1.86
CA ALA A 97 -0.89 4.19 0.98
C ALA A 97 -1.36 4.23 -0.47
N ALA A 98 -0.42 4.44 -1.39
CA ALA A 98 -0.60 4.07 -2.78
C ALA A 98 -0.38 2.57 -2.95
N ILE A 99 -1.01 1.96 -3.94
CA ILE A 99 -1.00 0.51 -4.16
C ILE A 99 -0.87 0.24 -5.66
N ALA A 100 0.14 -0.54 -6.04
CA ALA A 100 0.29 -1.07 -7.39
C ALA A 100 -0.25 -2.50 -7.44
N ILE A 101 -1.01 -2.82 -8.48
CA ILE A 101 -1.60 -4.15 -8.69
C ILE A 101 -1.33 -4.59 -10.12
N GLY A 102 -0.84 -5.81 -10.30
CA GLY A 102 -0.51 -6.37 -11.61
C GLY A 102 -0.19 -7.84 -11.59
N TYR A 103 0.06 -8.41 -12.77
CA TYR A 103 0.64 -9.74 -12.89
C TYR A 103 2.16 -9.68 -12.67
N PRO A 104 2.82 -10.81 -12.34
CA PRO A 104 4.27 -10.89 -12.36
C PRO A 104 4.84 -10.38 -13.69
N GLY A 105 5.73 -9.40 -13.60
CA GLY A 105 6.52 -8.92 -14.74
C GLY A 105 7.71 -9.83 -15.05
N ASN A 106 8.50 -9.44 -16.04
CA ASN A 106 9.78 -10.10 -16.30
C ASN A 106 10.89 -9.46 -15.46
N LEU A 107 11.60 -10.27 -14.67
CA LEU A 107 12.71 -9.84 -13.84
C LEU A 107 13.75 -9.01 -14.61
N SER A 108 14.01 -9.35 -15.87
CA SER A 108 15.02 -8.65 -16.69
C SER A 108 14.64 -7.21 -17.05
N GLN A 109 13.41 -6.78 -16.77
CA GLN A 109 12.95 -5.41 -16.99
C GLN A 109 13.24 -4.49 -15.79
N LEU A 110 13.59 -5.07 -14.63
CA LEU A 110 13.96 -4.32 -13.44
C LEU A 110 15.44 -3.93 -13.47
N ASP A 111 15.78 -2.82 -12.83
CA ASP A 111 17.17 -2.45 -12.55
C ASP A 111 17.83 -3.50 -11.63
N GLU A 112 19.16 -3.63 -11.68
CA GLU A 112 19.91 -4.71 -11.00
C GLU A 112 19.63 -4.77 -9.49
N ASP A 113 19.48 -3.62 -8.84
CA ASP A 113 19.18 -3.53 -7.41
C ASP A 113 17.78 -4.08 -7.08
N LEU A 114 16.79 -3.78 -7.92
CA LEU A 114 15.43 -4.30 -7.79
C LEU A 114 15.38 -5.80 -8.10
N GLN A 115 16.17 -6.29 -9.06
CA GLN A 115 16.30 -7.73 -9.33
C GLN A 115 16.85 -8.47 -8.10
N GLN A 116 17.91 -7.95 -7.48
CA GLN A 116 18.49 -8.54 -6.27
C GLN A 116 17.47 -8.56 -5.12
N ARG A 117 16.66 -7.51 -4.97
CA ARG A 117 15.60 -7.45 -3.95
C ARG A 117 14.48 -8.45 -4.20
N GLU A 118 14.04 -8.61 -5.44
CA GLU A 118 12.99 -9.55 -5.83
C GLU A 118 13.41 -11.01 -5.56
N LEU A 119 14.69 -11.33 -5.82
CA LEU A 119 15.26 -12.67 -5.60
C LEU A 119 15.70 -12.94 -4.15
N SER A 120 15.75 -11.91 -3.30
CA SER A 120 16.26 -12.05 -1.95
C SER A 120 15.37 -12.96 -1.10
N PRO A 121 15.95 -13.87 -0.30
CA PRO A 121 15.16 -14.75 0.55
C PRO A 121 14.35 -13.94 1.57
N ARG A 122 13.11 -14.35 1.78
CA ARG A 122 12.23 -13.68 2.74
C ARG A 122 12.74 -13.85 4.16
N SER A 123 13.08 -12.74 4.80
CA SER A 123 13.41 -12.69 6.24
C SER A 123 12.29 -12.02 7.05
N ARG A 124 12.12 -12.45 8.30
CA ARG A 124 11.19 -11.87 9.27
C ARG A 124 11.89 -11.84 10.63
N LYS A 125 11.52 -10.87 11.46
CA LYS A 125 11.96 -10.84 12.86
C LYS A 125 11.58 -12.16 13.56
N PRO A 126 12.42 -12.70 14.45
CA PRO A 126 12.03 -13.81 15.29
C PRO A 126 10.87 -13.40 16.20
N LEU A 127 10.01 -14.37 16.56
CA LEU A 127 8.84 -14.11 17.41
C LEU A 127 9.23 -13.51 18.77
N THR A 128 10.44 -13.80 19.24
CA THR A 128 10.99 -13.28 20.49
C THR A 128 11.07 -11.76 20.55
N GLU A 129 11.12 -11.08 19.40
CA GLU A 129 11.23 -9.62 19.31
C GLU A 129 9.88 -8.89 19.36
N PHE A 130 8.76 -9.55 19.12
CA PHE A 130 7.45 -8.87 19.02
C PHE A 130 6.27 -9.62 19.65
N VAL A 131 6.50 -10.81 20.21
CA VAL A 131 5.50 -11.57 20.98
C VAL A 131 5.92 -11.57 22.45
N PHE A 132 5.15 -10.87 23.28
CA PHE A 132 5.44 -10.69 24.70
C PHE A 132 4.36 -11.34 25.60
N ARG A 133 4.75 -11.77 26.80
CA ARG A 133 3.87 -12.36 27.81
C ARG A 133 3.96 -11.60 29.12
N GLY A 134 2.81 -11.28 29.71
CA GLY A 134 2.71 -10.58 30.99
C GLY A 134 2.97 -9.08 30.85
N ASN A 135 4.19 -8.70 30.46
CA ASN A 135 4.60 -7.31 30.29
C ASN A 135 5.20 -7.06 28.90
N TRP A 136 5.21 -5.79 28.48
CA TRP A 136 5.92 -5.37 27.27
C TRP A 136 7.41 -5.71 27.37
N ASN A 137 8.04 -6.11 26.26
CA ASN A 137 9.44 -6.57 26.18
C ASN A 137 9.79 -7.82 27.01
N GLN A 138 8.81 -8.50 27.62
CA GLN A 138 9.03 -9.81 28.25
C GLN A 138 8.65 -10.90 27.24
N SER A 139 9.65 -11.51 26.60
CA SER A 139 9.41 -12.48 25.53
C SER A 139 8.59 -13.69 25.99
N TYR A 140 7.73 -14.21 25.11
CA TYR A 140 6.97 -15.43 25.36
C TYR A 140 7.83 -16.71 25.36
N PHE A 141 8.93 -16.70 24.59
CA PHE A 141 9.83 -17.84 24.39
C PHE A 141 11.01 -17.79 25.35
#